data_AF-M0LP82-F1
#
_entry.id   AF-M0LP82-F1
#
_cell.length_a   1.000
_cell.length_b   1.000
_cell.length_c   1.000
_cell.angle_alpha   90.00
_cell.angle_beta   90.00
_cell.angle_gamma   90.00
#
_symmetry.space_group_name_H-M   'P 1'
#
loop_
_entity.id
_entity.type
_entity.pdbx_description
1 polymer ?
#
loop_
_entity_poly.entity_id
_entity_poly.type
_entity_poly.pdbx_seq_one_letter_code
_entity_poly.pdbx_strand_id
1 'polypeptide(L)'
;ARGFYDDEGDEEIAEKLGVDAAEVFEARMSLHLIADDDADEVDLAAIRDREEDDATLATEYDIDEESVSRYRRVAEAEDESRTANDRYRDEFDSILADAGLSEQMTSDVREDGLEDATEGMETDVDF
;
A
#
# COMPACT_ATOMS: atom_id res chain seq x y z
N ALA A 1 2.94 3.36 1.86
CA ALA A 1 1.83 2.74 1.14
C ALA A 1 1.61 3.27 -0.28
N ARG A 2 2.03 4.49 -0.65
CA ARG A 2 1.90 4.97 -2.04
C ARG A 2 2.44 3.98 -3.08
N GLY A 3 3.63 3.41 -2.83
CA GLY A 3 4.21 2.38 -3.71
C GLY A 3 3.28 1.18 -3.96
N PHE A 4 2.50 0.72 -2.96
CA PHE A 4 1.52 -0.36 -3.17
C PHE A 4 0.43 0.02 -4.18
N TYR A 5 -0.04 1.27 -4.18
CA TYR A 5 -1.03 1.77 -5.15
C TYR A 5 -0.42 2.13 -6.50
N ASP A 6 0.91 2.25 -6.57
CA ASP A 6 1.68 2.38 -7.80
C ASP A 6 2.12 0.99 -8.34
N ASP A 7 1.49 -0.10 -7.85
CA ASP A 7 1.76 -1.50 -8.19
C ASP A 7 3.21 -1.97 -7.90
N GLU A 8 3.88 -1.31 -6.96
CA GLU A 8 5.23 -1.69 -6.52
C GLU A 8 5.18 -2.89 -5.56
N GLY A 9 6.08 -3.85 -5.75
CA GLY A 9 6.24 -5.00 -4.85
C GLY A 9 6.90 -4.64 -3.51
N ASP A 10 6.78 -5.54 -2.53
CA ASP A 10 7.33 -5.34 -1.18
C ASP A 10 8.84 -5.06 -1.18
N GLU A 11 9.58 -5.68 -2.10
CA GLU A 11 11.03 -5.52 -2.26
C GLU A 11 11.40 -4.11 -2.73
N GLU A 12 10.66 -3.58 -3.70
CA GLU A 12 10.88 -2.23 -4.24
C GLU A 12 10.53 -1.16 -3.21
N ILE A 13 9.42 -1.35 -2.49
CA ILE A 13 9.01 -0.47 -1.40
C ILE A 13 10.04 -0.52 -0.27
N ALA A 14 10.54 -1.70 0.07
CA ALA A 14 11.55 -1.90 1.11
C ALA A 14 12.87 -1.20 0.76
N GLU A 15 13.33 -1.30 -0.49
CA GLU A 15 14.53 -0.58 -0.97
C GLU A 15 14.38 0.94 -0.82
N LYS A 16 13.21 1.49 -1.20
CA LYS A 16 12.92 2.93 -1.07
C LYS A 16 12.87 3.41 0.37
N LEU A 17 12.39 2.57 1.28
CA LEU A 17 12.24 2.89 2.71
C LEU A 17 13.49 2.54 3.54
N GLY A 18 14.39 1.72 3.01
CA GLY A 18 15.56 1.22 3.73
C GLY A 18 15.22 0.24 4.86
N VAL A 19 14.17 -0.57 4.67
CA VAL A 19 13.68 -1.60 5.61
C VAL A 19 13.68 -2.97 4.94
N ASP A 20 13.30 -4.02 5.66
CA ASP A 20 13.17 -5.37 5.11
C ASP A 20 11.81 -5.55 4.39
N ALA A 21 11.78 -6.33 3.30
CA ALA A 21 10.55 -6.62 2.56
C ALA A 21 9.48 -7.31 3.44
N ALA A 22 9.90 -8.12 4.41
CA ALA A 22 9.02 -8.72 5.40
C ALA A 22 8.32 -7.65 6.27
N GLU A 23 9.00 -6.56 6.62
CA GLU A 23 8.40 -5.45 7.39
C GLU A 23 7.35 -4.71 6.56
N VAL A 24 7.60 -4.54 5.26
CA VAL A 24 6.61 -3.96 4.32
C VAL A 24 5.38 -4.85 4.22
N PHE A 25 5.58 -6.16 4.05
CA PHE A 25 4.49 -7.13 4.02
C PHE A 25 3.66 -7.10 5.31
N GLU A 26 4.31 -7.14 6.47
CA GLU A 26 3.63 -7.06 7.77
C GLU A 26 2.82 -5.76 7.91
N ALA A 27 3.39 -4.62 7.48
CA ALA A 27 2.70 -3.34 7.50
C ALA A 27 1.48 -3.34 6.57
N ARG A 28 1.59 -3.92 5.37
CA ARG A 28 0.47 -4.09 4.42
C ARG A 28 -0.65 -4.92 4.99
N MET A 29 -0.34 -6.10 5.54
CA MET A 29 -1.33 -6.98 6.16
C MET A 29 -2.03 -6.29 7.33
N SER A 30 -1.29 -5.53 8.15
CA SER A 30 -1.86 -4.76 9.25
C SER A 30 -2.80 -3.62 8.80
N LEU A 31 -2.65 -3.16 7.56
CA LEU A 31 -3.51 -2.16 6.92
C LEU A 31 -4.57 -2.80 6.02
N HIS A 32 -4.66 -4.13 5.98
CA HIS A 32 -5.54 -4.89 5.08
C HIS A 32 -5.31 -4.59 3.59
N LEU A 33 -4.06 -4.29 3.21
CA LEU A 33 -3.62 -4.05 1.84
C LEU A 33 -3.08 -5.34 1.22
N ILE A 34 -3.98 -6.09 0.60
CA ILE A 34 -3.71 -7.40 -0.01
C ILE A 34 -3.64 -7.23 -1.53
N ALA A 35 -2.54 -7.69 -2.14
CA ALA A 35 -2.36 -7.74 -3.58
C ALA A 35 -2.95 -9.05 -4.14
N ASP A 36 -3.28 -9.07 -5.44
CA ASP A 36 -3.77 -10.28 -6.09
C ASP A 36 -2.75 -11.43 -5.98
N ASP A 37 -1.45 -11.13 -6.19
CA ASP A 37 -0.38 -12.14 -6.15
C ASP A 37 -0.03 -12.67 -4.73
N ASP A 38 -0.61 -12.12 -3.66
CA ASP A 38 -0.26 -12.52 -2.28
C ASP A 38 -0.66 -13.97 -1.93
N ALA A 39 -1.56 -14.57 -2.71
CA ALA A 39 -2.06 -15.92 -2.47
C ALA A 39 -2.38 -16.73 -3.74
N ASP A 40 -1.79 -16.37 -4.88
CA ASP A 40 -2.14 -17.00 -6.16
C ASP A 40 -1.80 -18.48 -6.28
N GLU A 41 -0.86 -18.98 -5.48
CA GLU A 41 -0.40 -20.38 -5.56
C GLU A 41 -1.30 -21.37 -4.79
N VAL A 42 -2.22 -20.88 -3.94
CA VAL A 42 -3.05 -21.73 -3.07
C VAL A 42 -4.47 -21.21 -2.95
N ASP A 43 -5.42 -22.12 -2.69
CA ASP A 43 -6.72 -21.71 -2.20
C ASP A 43 -6.59 -21.33 -0.72
N LEU A 44 -6.64 -20.02 -0.40
CA LEU A 44 -6.57 -19.53 0.98
C LEU A 44 -7.60 -20.20 1.90
N ALA A 45 -8.78 -20.56 1.38
CA ALA A 45 -9.81 -21.25 2.15
C ALA A 45 -9.35 -22.66 2.59
N ALA A 46 -8.41 -23.27 1.87
CA ALA A 46 -7.85 -24.58 2.21
C ALA A 46 -6.83 -24.54 3.36
N ILE A 47 -6.28 -23.36 3.67
CA ILE A 47 -5.26 -23.14 4.72
C ILE A 47 -5.86 -22.44 5.94
N ARG A 48 -6.78 -21.50 5.74
CA ARG A 48 -7.26 -20.56 6.77
C ARG A 48 -7.84 -21.22 8.03
N ASP A 49 -8.64 -22.27 7.86
CA ASP A 49 -9.37 -22.90 8.97
C ASP A 49 -8.66 -24.18 9.49
N ARG A 50 -7.42 -24.41 9.09
CA ARG A 50 -6.63 -25.58 9.51
C ARG A 50 -6.06 -25.37 10.90
N GLU A 51 -6.17 -26.39 11.76
CA GLU A 51 -5.59 -26.39 13.11
C GLU A 51 -4.15 -26.92 13.13
N GLU A 52 -3.69 -27.57 12.05
CA GLU A 52 -2.34 -28.11 11.94
C GLU A 52 -1.27 -27.00 11.94
N ASP A 53 -0.05 -27.33 12.33
CA ASP A 53 1.09 -26.39 12.24
C ASP A 53 1.57 -26.18 10.80
N ASP A 54 2.32 -25.10 10.60
CA ASP A 54 2.80 -24.67 9.28
C ASP A 54 3.65 -25.76 8.61
N ALA A 55 4.50 -26.47 9.37
CA ALA A 55 5.33 -27.56 8.85
C ALA A 55 4.51 -28.76 8.34
N THR A 56 3.42 -29.08 9.02
CA THR A 56 2.48 -30.15 8.63
C THR A 56 1.77 -29.78 7.34
N LEU A 57 1.27 -28.56 7.24
CA LEU A 57 0.58 -28.07 6.03
C LEU A 57 1.54 -27.92 4.85
N ALA A 58 2.78 -27.48 5.11
CA ALA A 58 3.85 -27.40 4.10
C ALA A 58 4.09 -28.76 3.45
N THR A 59 4.17 -29.81 4.27
CA THR A 59 4.31 -31.19 3.78
C THR A 59 3.07 -31.67 3.03
N GLU A 60 1.87 -31.30 3.50
CA GLU A 60 0.60 -31.72 2.89
C GLU A 60 0.40 -31.11 1.49
N TYR A 61 0.72 -29.83 1.35
CA TYR A 61 0.51 -29.06 0.13
C TYR A 61 1.75 -29.01 -0.78
N ASP A 62 2.86 -29.63 -0.38
CA ASP A 62 4.15 -29.63 -1.11
C ASP A 62 4.69 -28.21 -1.37
N ILE A 63 4.59 -27.35 -0.36
CA ILE A 63 5.10 -25.97 -0.34
C ILE A 63 6.04 -25.76 0.84
N ASP A 64 6.76 -24.64 0.88
CA ASP A 64 7.59 -24.31 2.04
C ASP A 64 6.79 -23.77 3.22
N GLU A 65 7.34 -23.94 4.43
CA GLU A 65 6.72 -23.53 5.70
C GLU A 65 6.52 -22.01 5.79
N GLU A 66 7.44 -21.24 5.20
CA GLU A 66 7.35 -19.77 5.16
C GLU A 66 6.14 -19.32 4.33
N SER A 67 5.90 -19.96 3.19
CA SER A 67 4.75 -19.73 2.33
C SER A 67 3.44 -20.05 3.05
N VAL A 68 3.36 -21.15 3.80
CA VAL A 68 2.18 -21.44 4.63
C VAL A 68 1.92 -20.32 5.63
N SER A 69 2.97 -19.88 6.33
CA SER A 69 2.87 -18.80 7.31
C SER A 69 2.41 -17.50 6.67
N ARG A 70 2.96 -17.19 5.48
CA ARG A 70 2.56 -16.02 4.66
C ARG A 70 1.08 -16.11 4.27
N TYR A 71 0.61 -17.24 3.75
CA TYR A 71 -0.79 -17.43 3.36
C TYR A 71 -1.76 -17.34 4.54
N ARG A 72 -1.38 -17.86 5.71
CA ARG A 72 -2.18 -17.69 6.93
C ARG A 72 -2.32 -16.22 7.32
N ARG A 73 -1.25 -15.44 7.20
CA ARG A 73 -1.27 -14.00 7.47
C ARG A 73 -2.18 -13.24 6.49
N VAL A 74 -2.13 -13.59 5.21
CA VAL A 74 -3.03 -13.04 4.19
C VAL A 74 -4.49 -13.36 4.50
N ALA A 75 -4.77 -14.62 4.83
CA ALA A 75 -6.12 -15.07 5.17
C ALA A 75 -6.68 -14.38 6.44
N GLU A 76 -5.83 -14.16 7.45
CA GLU A 76 -6.17 -13.39 8.65
C GLU A 76 -6.49 -11.93 8.30
N ALA A 77 -5.66 -11.28 7.47
CA ALA A 77 -5.90 -9.91 7.02
C ALA A 77 -7.22 -9.78 6.23
N GLU A 78 -7.57 -10.76 5.38
CA GLU A 78 -8.87 -10.78 4.69
C GLU A 78 -10.05 -10.83 5.68
N ASP A 79 -9.92 -11.65 6.73
CA ASP A 79 -10.97 -11.80 7.74
C ASP A 79 -11.15 -10.55 8.59
N GLU A 80 -10.05 -9.95 9.00
CA GLU A 80 -10.06 -8.69 9.73
C GLU A 80 -10.68 -7.57 8.89
N SER A 81 -10.32 -7.47 7.59
CA SER A 81 -10.91 -6.51 6.66
C SER A 81 -12.42 -6.68 6.56
N ARG A 82 -12.88 -7.92 6.30
CA ARG A 82 -14.32 -8.23 6.20
C ARG A 82 -15.06 -7.94 7.50
N THR A 83 -14.46 -8.27 8.65
CA THR A 83 -15.01 -7.98 9.98
C THR A 83 -15.13 -6.48 10.22
N ALA A 84 -14.15 -5.70 9.77
CA ALA A 84 -14.15 -4.24 9.81
C ALA A 84 -15.06 -3.60 8.75
N ASN A 85 -15.75 -4.38 7.91
CA ASN A 85 -16.48 -3.91 6.72
C ASN A 85 -15.60 -3.04 5.81
N ASP A 86 -14.34 -3.45 5.63
CA ASP A 86 -13.32 -2.78 4.80
C ASP A 86 -13.02 -1.32 5.21
N ARG A 87 -13.52 -0.87 6.36
CA ARG A 87 -13.43 0.51 6.83
C ARG A 87 -12.01 1.04 6.92
N TYR A 88 -11.04 0.20 7.32
CA TYR A 88 -9.66 0.65 7.44
C TYR A 88 -9.04 0.94 6.08
N ARG A 89 -9.28 0.08 5.09
CA ARG A 89 -8.86 0.28 3.71
C ARG A 89 -9.54 1.51 3.09
N ASP A 90 -10.85 1.63 3.25
CA ASP A 90 -11.62 2.77 2.73
C ASP A 90 -11.14 4.11 3.29
N GLU A 91 -10.88 4.19 4.61
CA GLU A 91 -10.35 5.41 5.23
C GLU A 91 -8.92 5.70 4.77
N PHE A 92 -8.11 4.66 4.55
CA PHE A 92 -6.74 4.82 4.07
C PHE A 92 -6.70 5.30 2.62
N ASP A 93 -7.56 4.76 1.75
CA ASP A 93 -7.78 5.23 0.38
C ASP A 93 -8.21 6.71 0.36
N SER A 94 -9.15 7.07 1.24
CA SER A 94 -9.62 8.45 1.40
C SER A 94 -8.50 9.41 1.79
N ILE A 95 -7.67 9.04 2.76
CA ILE A 95 -6.53 9.85 3.22
C ILE A 95 -5.49 10.01 2.11
N LEU A 96 -5.17 8.94 1.38
CA LEU A 96 -4.20 9.00 0.29
C LEU A 96 -4.70 9.83 -0.90
N ALA A 97 -5.99 9.75 -1.21
CA ALA A 97 -6.60 10.59 -2.25
C ALA A 97 -6.53 12.09 -1.88
N ASP A 98 -6.80 12.44 -0.61
CA ASP A 98 -6.70 13.82 -0.12
C ASP A 98 -5.25 14.33 -0.11
N ALA A 99 -4.29 13.48 0.27
CA ALA A 99 -2.86 13.79 0.20
C ALA A 99 -2.38 14.00 -1.25
N GLY A 100 -2.79 13.14 -2.18
CA GLY A 100 -2.48 13.28 -3.61
C GLY A 100 -3.07 14.56 -4.22
N LEU A 101 -4.30 14.92 -3.84
CA LEU A 101 -4.92 16.18 -4.25
C LEU A 101 -4.16 17.39 -3.69
N SER A 102 -3.75 17.34 -2.43
CA SER A 102 -2.98 18.41 -1.77
C SER A 102 -1.59 18.61 -2.38
N GLU A 103 -0.91 17.54 -2.76
CA GLU A 103 0.36 17.59 -3.48
C GLU A 103 0.19 18.22 -4.87
N GLN A 104 -0.85 17.85 -5.62
CA GLN A 104 -1.13 18.41 -6.94
C GLN A 104 -1.45 19.91 -6.86
N MET A 105 -2.30 20.35 -5.93
CA MET A 105 -2.55 21.78 -5.68
C MET A 105 -1.28 22.54 -5.31
N THR A 106 -0.39 21.94 -4.51
CA THR A 106 0.90 22.55 -4.16
C THR A 106 1.85 22.65 -5.37
N SER A 107 1.81 21.68 -6.27
CA SER A 107 2.56 21.70 -7.53
C SER A 107 2.04 22.79 -8.46
N ASP A 108 0.72 22.86 -8.68
CA ASP A 108 0.08 23.86 -9.55
C ASP A 108 0.32 25.29 -9.06
N VAL A 109 0.26 25.53 -7.74
CA VAL A 109 0.59 26.85 -7.14
C VAL A 109 2.07 27.22 -7.30
N ARG A 110 2.98 26.24 -7.29
CA ARG A 110 4.42 26.49 -7.53
C ARG A 110 4.70 26.79 -9.00
N GLU A 111 3.92 26.21 -9.92
CA GLU A 111 4.08 26.41 -11.36
C GLU A 111 3.45 27.74 -11.83
N ASP A 112 2.27 28.09 -11.32
CA ASP A 112 1.58 29.38 -11.62
C ASP A 112 2.20 30.58 -10.88
N GLY A 113 2.77 30.35 -9.69
CA GLY A 113 3.40 31.41 -8.87
C GLY A 113 4.75 31.93 -9.41
N LEU A 114 5.30 31.32 -10.47
CA LEU A 114 6.58 31.72 -11.08
C LEU A 114 6.44 32.46 -12.42
N GLU A 115 5.26 32.45 -13.05
CA GLU A 115 5.03 33.16 -14.32
C GLU A 115 4.35 34.54 -14.14
N ASP A 116 3.56 34.76 -13.07
CA ASP A 116 2.75 36.00 -12.92
C ASP A 116 3.42 37.12 -12.08
N ALA A 117 4.62 36.92 -11.56
CA ALA A 117 5.30 37.90 -10.69
C ALA A 117 6.14 38.96 -11.43
N THR A 118 6.13 38.98 -12.78
CA THR A 118 6.98 39.90 -13.56
C THR A 118 6.25 40.85 -14.51
N GLU A 119 4.92 40.79 -14.61
CA GLU A 119 4.16 41.69 -15.51
C GLU A 119 3.37 42.74 -14.72
N GLY A 120 3.92 43.97 -14.64
CA GLY A 120 3.13 45.15 -14.28
C GLY A 120 3.72 46.15 -13.27
N MET A 121 4.96 46.61 -13.46
CA MET A 121 5.45 47.85 -12.84
C MET A 121 6.02 48.86 -13.85
N GLU A 122 5.39 49.00 -15.03
CA GLU A 122 5.63 50.17 -15.87
C GLU A 122 4.60 51.25 -15.54
N THR A 123 4.95 52.15 -14.62
CA THR A 123 4.32 53.47 -14.49
C THR A 123 5.39 54.52 -14.77
N ASP A 124 5.57 54.84 -16.06
CA ASP A 124 6.35 56.02 -16.46
C ASP A 124 5.58 57.27 -16.03
N VAL A 125 6.05 57.89 -14.95
CA VAL A 125 5.66 59.23 -14.53
C VAL A 125 6.84 60.15 -14.81
N ASP A 126 6.80 60.85 -15.93
CA ASP A 126 7.67 62.01 -16.17
C ASP A 126 6.89 63.31 -15.89
N PHE A 127 7.54 64.18 -15.12
CA PHE A 127 7.08 65.49 -14.61
C PHE A 127 7.51 66.66 -15.50
#